data_AF-A0AAD4BF89-F1
#
_entry.id   AF-A0AAD4BF89-F1
#
_cell.length_a   1.000
_cell.length_b   1.000
_cell.length_c   1.000
_cell.angle_alpha   90.00
_cell.angle_beta   90.00
_cell.angle_gamma   90.00
#
_symmetry.space_group_name_H-M   'P 1'
#
loop_
_entity.id
_entity.type
_entity.pdbx_description
1 polymer ?
#
loop_
_entity_poly.entity_id
_entity_poly.type
_entity_poly.pdbx_seq_one_letter_code
_entity_poly.pdbx_strand_id
1 'polypeptide(L)'
;MAALQQPSMDNLAAGLHTISNELVLFQNIPAVAEGQRLHHAIQKLQDSMNNRFNDVMRQLQAQQEQLTRQQEQMRQLQEGVNGVRAELDLQPMRLYNSSASFNGTYMGPNERLPNLYPNNRDALGAATGQQCIALSSYLGLPPLPNNATVQQRKDQITKYLGVAKFV
;
A
#
# COMPACT_ATOMS: atom_id res chain seq x y z
N MET A 1 -11.03 -4.98 -16.30
CA MET A 1 -11.46 -3.56 -16.28
C MET A 1 -12.80 -3.47 -16.97
N ALA A 2 -13.89 -3.44 -16.20
CA ALA A 2 -15.25 -3.30 -16.74
C ALA A 2 -15.69 -1.85 -16.51
N ALA A 3 -15.87 -1.10 -17.59
CA ALA A 3 -16.44 0.23 -17.52
C ALA A 3 -17.91 0.09 -17.13
N LEU A 4 -18.28 0.60 -15.95
CA LEU A 4 -19.68 0.78 -15.56
C LEU A 4 -20.29 1.77 -16.54
N GLN A 5 -21.13 1.25 -17.43
CA GLN A 5 -21.88 2.01 -18.40
C GLN A 5 -22.83 2.94 -17.63
N GLN A 6 -22.52 4.23 -17.62
CA GLN A 6 -23.39 5.24 -17.02
C GLN A 6 -24.76 5.19 -17.72
N PRO A 7 -25.88 5.10 -16.98
CA PRO A 7 -27.19 5.30 -17.59
C PRO A 7 -27.23 6.71 -18.18
N SER A 8 -27.33 6.84 -19.50
CA SER A 8 -27.20 8.15 -20.16
C SER A 8 -28.41 9.03 -19.83
N MET A 9 -28.13 10.12 -19.09
CA MET A 9 -29.07 11.20 -18.75
C MET A 9 -29.77 11.78 -19.99
N ASP A 10 -29.11 11.72 -21.14
CA ASP A 10 -29.63 12.23 -22.42
C ASP A 10 -30.94 11.54 -22.83
N ASN A 11 -31.07 10.24 -22.55
CA ASN A 11 -32.27 9.48 -22.95
C ASN A 11 -33.47 9.79 -22.06
N LEU A 12 -33.25 10.07 -20.77
CA LEU A 12 -34.32 10.38 -19.82
C LEU A 12 -34.75 11.85 -19.91
N ALA A 13 -33.78 12.76 -20.07
CA ALA A 13 -34.05 14.18 -20.29
C ALA A 13 -34.78 14.41 -21.63
N ALA A 14 -34.39 13.69 -22.69
CA ALA A 14 -35.11 13.71 -23.96
C ALA A 14 -36.56 13.22 -23.81
N GLY A 15 -36.79 12.11 -23.09
CA GLY A 15 -38.14 11.58 -22.87
C GLY A 15 -39.07 12.55 -22.12
N LEU A 16 -38.57 13.26 -21.11
CA LEU A 16 -39.34 14.27 -20.38
C LEU A 16 -39.64 15.52 -21.22
N HIS A 17 -38.71 15.93 -22.08
CA HIS A 17 -38.94 17.02 -23.03
C HIS A 17 -40.03 16.69 -24.06
N THR A 18 -40.07 15.45 -24.55
CA THR A 18 -41.12 14.99 -25.48
C THR A 18 -42.50 15.01 -24.82
N ILE A 19 -42.62 14.53 -23.58
CA ILE A 19 -43.88 14.55 -22.81
C ILE A 19 -44.33 16.00 -22.55
N SER A 20 -43.40 16.90 -22.25
CA SER A 20 -43.71 18.32 -22.04
C SER A 20 -44.22 19.00 -23.31
N ASN A 21 -43.70 18.63 -24.48
CA ASN A 21 -44.16 19.18 -25.76
C ASN A 21 -45.53 18.61 -26.19
N GLU A 22 -45.82 17.34 -25.89
CA GLU A 22 -47.14 16.77 -26.16
C GLU A 22 -48.24 17.35 -25.25
N LEU A 23 -47.90 17.74 -24.02
CA LEU A 23 -48.85 18.39 -23.11
C LEU A 23 -49.30 19.79 -23.57
N VAL A 24 -48.51 20.48 -24.41
CA VAL A 24 -48.89 21.77 -25.02
C VAL A 24 -50.03 21.60 -26.04
N LEU A 25 -50.17 20.42 -26.65
CA LEU A 25 -51.24 20.14 -27.62
C LEU A 25 -52.61 19.90 -26.97
N PHE A 26 -52.69 19.76 -25.63
CA PHE A 26 -53.94 19.52 -24.89
C PHE A 26 -54.65 20.81 -24.40
N GLN A 27 -54.31 21.99 -24.95
CA GLN A 27 -54.82 23.30 -24.50
C GLN A 27 -56.34 23.56 -24.65
N ASN A 28 -57.19 22.59 -24.98
CA ASN A 28 -58.60 22.84 -25.32
C ASN A 28 -59.66 22.01 -24.55
N ILE A 29 -59.39 21.61 -23.31
CA ILE A 29 -60.41 21.01 -22.42
C ILE A 29 -60.23 21.62 -21.01
N PRO A 30 -61.30 21.96 -20.27
CA PRO A 30 -61.21 22.61 -18.95
C PRO A 30 -60.62 21.65 -17.89
N ALA A 31 -59.29 21.53 -17.88
CA ALA A 31 -58.47 20.78 -16.92
C ALA A 31 -57.25 21.61 -16.44
N VAL A 32 -57.31 22.94 -16.56
CA VAL A 32 -56.20 23.86 -16.28
C VAL A 32 -55.74 23.81 -14.81
N ALA A 33 -56.63 23.48 -13.86
CA ALA A 33 -56.28 23.32 -12.46
C ALA A 33 -55.52 22.01 -12.15
N GLU A 34 -55.74 20.95 -12.93
CA GLU A 34 -55.04 19.66 -12.78
C GLU A 34 -53.69 19.66 -13.51
N GLY A 35 -53.59 20.33 -14.67
CA GLY A 35 -52.33 20.52 -15.39
C GLY A 35 -51.28 21.32 -14.61
N GLN A 36 -51.68 22.37 -13.89
CA GLN A 36 -50.76 23.13 -13.04
C GLN A 36 -50.24 22.31 -11.84
N ARG A 37 -51.08 21.45 -11.26
CA ARG A 37 -50.67 20.53 -10.18
C ARG A 37 -49.70 19.48 -10.70
N LEU A 38 -49.93 18.94 -11.89
CA LEU A 38 -49.03 17.99 -12.54
C LEU A 38 -47.67 18.62 -12.84
N HIS A 39 -47.66 19.87 -13.34
CA HIS A 39 -46.41 20.60 -13.61
C HIS A 39 -45.59 20.84 -12.33
N HIS A 40 -46.24 21.25 -11.24
CA HIS A 40 -45.59 21.40 -9.93
C HIS A 40 -45.07 20.08 -9.37
N ALA A 41 -45.78 18.97 -9.59
CA ALA A 41 -45.33 17.64 -9.15
C ALA A 41 -44.09 17.18 -9.93
N ILE A 42 -44.04 17.45 -11.24
CA ILE A 42 -42.88 17.13 -12.10
C ILE A 42 -41.66 17.96 -11.70
N GLN A 43 -41.82 19.26 -11.44
CA GLN A 43 -40.72 20.11 -10.95
C GLN A 43 -40.17 19.62 -9.61
N LYS A 44 -41.03 19.31 -8.64
CA LYS A 44 -40.59 18.75 -7.35
C LYS A 44 -39.87 17.41 -7.51
N LEU A 45 -40.30 16.57 -8.46
CA LEU A 45 -39.62 15.32 -8.78
C LEU A 45 -38.24 15.57 -9.38
N GLN A 46 -38.11 16.52 -10.31
CA GLN A 46 -36.81 16.90 -10.88
C GLN A 46 -35.85 17.43 -9.82
N ASP A 47 -36.32 18.32 -8.93
CA ASP A 47 -35.50 18.86 -7.84
C ASP A 47 -35.08 17.75 -6.86
N SER A 48 -36.01 16.86 -6.50
CA SER A 48 -35.72 15.72 -5.62
C SER A 48 -34.72 14.75 -6.24
N MET A 49 -34.84 14.46 -7.54
CA MET A 49 -33.88 13.62 -8.26
C MET A 49 -32.51 14.28 -8.36
N ASN A 50 -32.44 15.57 -8.68
CA ASN A 50 -31.17 16.31 -8.74
C ASN A 50 -30.47 16.32 -7.38
N ASN A 51 -31.21 16.53 -6.29
CA ASN A 51 -30.65 16.48 -4.94
C ASN A 51 -30.12 15.08 -4.60
N ARG A 52 -30.92 14.02 -4.86
CA ARG A 52 -30.47 12.64 -4.64
C ARG A 52 -29.26 12.27 -5.48
N PHE A 53 -29.19 12.72 -6.73
CA PHE A 53 -28.06 12.45 -7.60
C PHE A 53 -26.78 13.12 -7.09
N ASN A 54 -26.89 14.38 -6.64
CA ASN A 54 -25.77 15.10 -6.03
C ASN A 54 -25.27 14.42 -4.75
N ASP A 55 -26.19 13.92 -3.91
CA ASP A 55 -25.83 13.19 -2.69
C ASP A 55 -25.13 11.86 -2.99
N VAL A 56 -25.64 11.10 -3.97
CA VAL A 56 -25.03 9.84 -4.41
C VAL A 56 -23.63 10.10 -5.00
N MET A 57 -23.45 11.15 -5.80
CA MET A 57 -22.15 11.51 -6.37
C MET A 57 -21.14 11.87 -5.27
N ARG A 58 -21.56 12.62 -4.25
CA ARG A 58 -20.71 12.93 -3.08
C ARG A 58 -20.34 11.67 -2.31
N GLN A 59 -21.30 10.76 -2.11
CA GLN A 59 -21.07 9.50 -1.42
C GLN A 59 -20.09 8.59 -2.19
N LEU A 60 -20.22 8.54 -3.52
CA LEU A 60 -19.31 7.80 -4.40
C LEU A 60 -17.88 8.34 -4.33
N GLN A 61 -17.72 9.67 -4.36
CA GLN A 61 -16.40 10.30 -4.20
C GLN A 61 -15.78 9.96 -2.84
N ALA A 62 -16.55 10.07 -1.75
CA ALA A 62 -16.08 9.72 -0.42
C ALA A 62 -15.68 8.23 -0.31
N GLN A 63 -16.47 7.32 -0.90
CA GLN A 63 -16.13 5.90 -0.97
C GLN A 63 -14.85 5.64 -1.78
N GLN A 64 -14.65 6.34 -2.89
CA GLN A 64 -13.47 6.18 -3.72
C GLN A 64 -12.19 6.63 -2.99
N GLU A 65 -12.27 7.73 -2.25
CA GLU A 65 -11.17 8.18 -1.39
C GLU A 65 -10.90 7.19 -0.26
N GLN A 66 -11.94 6.60 0.33
CA GLN A 66 -11.80 5.60 1.38
C GLN A 66 -11.13 4.32 0.84
N LEU A 67 -11.52 3.84 -0.35
CA LEU A 67 -10.92 2.69 -1.00
C LEU A 67 -9.44 2.91 -1.29
N THR A 68 -9.07 4.09 -1.81
CA THR A 68 -7.66 4.46 -2.06
C THR A 68 -6.86 4.41 -0.77
N ARG A 69 -7.40 4.97 0.33
CA ARG A 69 -6.75 4.92 1.65
C ARG A 69 -6.59 3.49 2.18
N GLN A 70 -7.61 2.65 2.02
CA GLN A 70 -7.52 1.24 2.43
C GLN A 70 -6.51 0.45 1.61
N GLN A 71 -6.41 0.69 0.31
CA GLN A 71 -5.39 0.05 -0.54
C GLN A 71 -3.98 0.40 -0.08
N GLU A 72 -3.74 1.67 0.27
CA GLU A 72 -2.44 2.10 0.78
C GLU A 72 -2.12 1.45 2.14
N GLN A 73 -3.09 1.38 3.05
CA GLN A 73 -2.93 0.67 4.32
C GLN A 73 -2.63 -0.83 4.13
N MET A 74 -3.30 -1.49 3.18
CA MET A 74 -3.01 -2.90 2.87
C MET A 74 -1.59 -3.09 2.35
N ARG A 75 -1.09 -2.18 1.50
CA ARG A 75 0.29 -2.22 1.00
C ARG A 75 1.30 -2.11 2.15
N GLN A 76 1.09 -1.17 3.06
CA GLN A 76 1.93 -0.99 4.24
C GLN A 76 1.91 -2.21 5.17
N LEU A 77 0.74 -2.81 5.37
CA LEU A 77 0.62 -4.05 6.15
C LEU A 77 1.36 -5.21 5.50
N GLN A 78 1.28 -5.35 4.17
CA GLN A 78 2.03 -6.38 3.44
C GLN A 78 3.54 -6.20 3.57
N GLU A 79 4.03 -4.98 3.42
CA GLU A 79 5.45 -4.66 3.64
C GLU A 79 5.89 -4.97 5.08
N GLY A 80 5.07 -4.62 6.07
CA GLY A 80 5.31 -4.92 7.48
C GLY A 80 5.36 -6.42 7.77
N VAL A 81 4.41 -7.19 7.24
CA VAL A 81 4.36 -8.66 7.40
C VAL A 81 5.58 -9.32 6.77
N ASN A 82 5.98 -8.89 5.56
CA ASN A 82 7.19 -9.39 4.91
C ASN A 82 8.45 -9.08 5.72
N GLY A 83 8.53 -7.88 6.32
CA GLY A 83 9.64 -7.51 7.21
C GLY A 83 9.72 -8.38 8.47
N VAL A 84 8.59 -8.63 9.14
CA VAL A 84 8.54 -9.51 10.32
C VAL A 84 8.95 -10.93 9.97
N ARG A 85 8.47 -11.46 8.83
CA ARG A 85 8.83 -12.80 8.38
C ARG A 85 10.33 -12.93 8.14
N ALA A 86 10.94 -11.96 7.46
CA ALA A 86 12.38 -11.95 7.23
C ALA A 86 13.18 -11.92 8.54
N GLU A 87 12.73 -11.18 9.56
CA GLU A 87 13.40 -11.17 10.87
C GLU A 87 13.24 -12.51 11.62
N LEU A 88 12.08 -13.17 11.52
CA LEU A 88 11.85 -14.48 12.11
C LEU A 88 12.73 -15.56 11.45
N ASP A 89 12.89 -15.51 10.14
CA ASP A 89 13.75 -16.44 9.40
C ASP A 89 15.23 -16.33 9.81
N LEU A 90 15.68 -15.14 10.24
CA LEU A 90 17.03 -14.91 10.74
C LEU A 90 17.23 -15.32 12.21
N GLN A 91 16.15 -15.51 12.97
CA GLN A 91 16.24 -15.72 14.42
C GLN A 91 17.02 -16.99 14.82
N PRO A 92 16.84 -18.17 14.17
CA PRO A 92 17.62 -19.37 14.50
C PRO A 92 19.12 -19.16 14.30
N MET A 93 19.50 -18.50 13.20
CA MET A 93 20.89 -18.14 12.90
C MET A 93 21.46 -17.23 13.98
N ARG A 94 20.72 -16.17 14.36
CA ARG A 94 21.14 -15.22 15.39
C ARG A 94 21.29 -15.88 16.77
N LEU A 95 20.38 -16.77 17.15
CA LEU A 95 20.48 -17.52 18.40
C LEU A 95 21.71 -18.42 18.41
N TYR A 96 21.93 -19.18 17.33
CA TYR A 96 23.14 -20.01 17.19
C TYR A 96 24.40 -19.15 17.33
N ASN A 97 24.50 -18.07 16.57
CA ASN A 97 25.66 -17.17 16.56
C ASN A 97 25.89 -16.47 17.91
N SER A 98 24.83 -16.12 18.63
CA SER A 98 24.92 -15.53 19.97
C SER A 98 25.52 -16.49 21.00
N SER A 99 25.31 -17.80 20.79
CA SER A 99 25.84 -18.87 21.65
C SER A 99 27.20 -19.41 21.18
N ALA A 100 27.66 -19.02 19.99
CA ALA A 100 28.92 -19.49 19.44
C ALA A 100 30.10 -19.04 20.30
N SER A 101 31.07 -19.93 20.49
CA SER A 101 32.32 -19.59 21.17
C SER A 101 33.13 -18.57 20.37
N PHE A 102 34.16 -17.98 20.99
CA PHE A 102 35.01 -16.96 20.35
C PHE A 102 35.58 -17.40 18.98
N ASN A 103 35.94 -18.68 18.85
CA ASN A 103 36.47 -19.29 17.62
C ASN A 103 35.42 -20.11 16.85
N GLY A 104 34.16 -20.10 17.29
CA GLY A 104 33.08 -20.82 16.63
C GLY A 104 32.75 -20.21 15.28
N THR A 105 32.60 -21.05 14.26
CA THR A 105 32.17 -20.58 12.93
C THR A 105 30.73 -20.09 12.97
N TYR A 106 30.52 -18.86 12.54
CA TYR A 106 29.20 -18.25 12.39
C TYR A 106 28.38 -18.95 11.32
N MET A 107 27.08 -19.07 11.59
CA MET A 107 26.05 -19.43 10.64
C MET A 107 25.60 -18.18 9.90
N GLY A 108 25.52 -18.27 8.57
CA GLY A 108 24.80 -17.33 7.72
C GLY A 108 23.35 -17.81 7.48
N PRO A 109 22.60 -17.14 6.59
CA PRO A 109 21.17 -17.42 6.38
C PRO A 109 20.88 -18.86 5.92
N ASN A 110 21.73 -19.44 5.09
CA ASN A 110 21.52 -20.77 4.50
C ASN A 110 22.52 -21.82 5.00
N GLU A 111 23.72 -21.39 5.40
CA GLU A 111 24.83 -22.29 5.72
C GLU A 111 25.88 -21.57 6.58
N ARG A 112 26.91 -22.30 7.00
CA ARG A 112 28.04 -21.72 7.72
C ARG A 112 28.81 -20.75 6.82
N LEU A 113 29.32 -19.66 7.41
CA LEU A 113 30.09 -18.69 6.65
C LEU A 113 31.39 -19.33 6.10
N PRO A 114 31.66 -19.22 4.78
CA PRO A 114 32.88 -19.72 4.18
C PRO A 114 34.13 -19.12 4.82
N ASN A 115 35.23 -19.88 4.87
CA ASN A 115 36.53 -19.43 5.40
C ASN A 115 37.15 -18.26 4.61
N LEU A 116 36.62 -17.93 3.44
CA LEU A 116 37.02 -16.74 2.68
C LEU A 116 36.62 -15.43 3.39
N TYR A 117 35.59 -15.48 4.23
CA TYR A 117 35.08 -14.34 4.97
C TYR A 117 35.46 -14.41 6.45
N PRO A 118 35.47 -13.27 7.16
CA PRO A 118 35.53 -13.27 8.62
C PRO A 118 34.36 -14.07 9.21
N ASN A 119 34.63 -15.31 9.60
CA ASN A 119 33.59 -16.29 9.92
C ASN A 119 33.54 -16.67 11.41
N ASN A 120 34.28 -15.98 12.27
CA ASN A 120 34.23 -16.13 13.72
C ASN A 120 34.49 -14.75 14.38
N ARG A 121 34.46 -14.70 15.71
CA ARG A 121 34.58 -13.43 16.44
C ARG A 121 35.95 -12.81 16.29
N ASP A 122 37.01 -13.59 16.42
CA ASP A 122 38.39 -13.11 16.27
C ASP A 122 38.62 -12.50 14.88
N ALA A 123 38.28 -13.26 13.84
CA ALA A 123 38.43 -12.86 12.45
C ALA A 123 37.61 -11.61 12.12
N LEU A 124 36.37 -11.51 12.63
CA LEU A 124 35.55 -10.33 12.43
C LEU A 124 36.07 -9.12 13.23
N GLY A 125 36.66 -9.36 14.41
CA GLY A 125 37.36 -8.34 15.20
C GLY A 125 38.58 -7.78 14.46
N ALA A 126 39.35 -8.63 13.78
CA ALA A 126 40.50 -8.24 12.97
C ALA A 126 40.16 -7.79 11.53
N ALA A 127 38.89 -7.87 11.12
CA ALA A 127 38.51 -7.62 9.73
C ALA A 127 38.80 -6.18 9.27
N THR A 128 39.31 -6.08 8.04
CA THR A 128 39.54 -4.82 7.31
C THR A 128 38.25 -4.28 6.71
N GLY A 129 38.25 -3.01 6.28
CA GLY A 129 37.12 -2.40 5.59
C GLY A 129 36.67 -3.17 4.35
N GLN A 130 37.63 -3.65 3.54
CA GLN A 130 37.33 -4.42 2.33
C GLN A 130 36.71 -5.78 2.65
N GLN A 131 37.21 -6.47 3.66
CA GLN A 131 36.61 -7.73 4.13
C GLN A 131 35.19 -7.52 4.65
N CYS A 132 34.93 -6.42 5.36
CA CYS A 132 33.58 -6.08 5.80
C CYS A 132 32.65 -5.78 4.62
N ILE A 133 33.11 -5.07 3.60
CA ILE A 133 32.32 -4.81 2.37
C ILE A 133 31.99 -6.12 1.65
N ALA A 134 32.98 -7.00 1.48
CA ALA A 134 32.79 -8.29 0.83
C ALA A 134 31.81 -9.19 1.60
N LEU A 135 31.93 -9.23 2.94
CA LEU A 135 31.01 -9.98 3.80
C LEU A 135 29.60 -9.37 3.80
N SER A 136 29.45 -8.05 3.88
CA SER A 136 28.15 -7.39 3.76
C SER A 136 27.47 -7.70 2.42
N SER A 137 28.23 -7.70 1.33
CA SER A 137 27.73 -8.06 0.01
C SER A 137 27.30 -9.53 -0.05
N TYR A 138 28.08 -10.44 0.54
CA TYR A 138 27.74 -11.87 0.61
C TYR A 138 26.45 -12.11 1.42
N LEU A 139 26.28 -11.37 2.52
CA LEU A 139 25.10 -11.44 3.39
C LEU A 139 23.88 -10.70 2.81
N GLY A 140 24.00 -10.04 1.65
CA GLY A 140 22.91 -9.25 1.07
C GLY A 140 22.53 -8.01 1.90
N LEU A 141 23.46 -7.46 2.68
CA LEU A 141 23.22 -6.28 3.50
C LEU A 141 23.18 -5.00 2.66
N PRO A 142 22.37 -4.01 3.05
CA PRO A 142 22.36 -2.72 2.37
C PRO A 142 23.74 -2.05 2.47
N PRO A 143 24.24 -1.46 1.38
CA PRO A 143 25.56 -0.84 1.38
C PRO A 143 25.58 0.40 2.29
N LEU A 144 26.65 0.52 3.08
CA LEU A 144 26.92 1.74 3.85
C LEU A 144 27.69 2.77 3.00
N PRO A 145 27.55 4.08 3.29
CA PRO A 145 28.30 5.14 2.62
C PRO A 145 29.81 4.88 2.55
N ASN A 146 30.49 5.40 1.53
CA ASN A 146 31.93 5.17 1.32
C ASN A 146 32.80 5.64 2.49
N ASN A 147 32.38 6.69 3.20
CA ASN A 147 33.06 7.20 4.39
C ASN A 147 32.69 6.46 5.70
N ALA A 148 31.86 5.42 5.64
CA ALA A 148 31.53 4.64 6.83
C ALA A 148 32.76 3.93 7.39
N THR A 149 32.95 4.06 8.70
CA THR A 149 34.11 3.49 9.39
C THR A 149 34.06 1.96 9.38
N VAL A 150 35.21 1.33 9.54
CA VAL A 150 35.29 -0.14 9.68
C VAL A 150 34.41 -0.62 10.86
N GLN A 151 34.36 0.15 11.95
CA GLN A 151 33.52 -0.17 13.10
C GLN A 151 32.03 -0.14 12.76
N GLN A 152 31.54 0.85 12.01
CA GLN A 152 30.14 0.92 11.59
C GLN A 152 29.76 -0.28 10.71
N ARG A 153 30.66 -0.74 9.85
CA ARG A 153 30.45 -1.93 9.02
C ARG A 153 30.42 -3.20 9.88
N LYS A 154 31.34 -3.34 10.84
CA LYS A 154 31.32 -4.43 11.83
C LYS A 154 30.04 -4.42 12.64
N ASP A 155 29.56 -3.26 13.09
CA ASP A 155 28.30 -3.13 13.83
C ASP A 155 27.10 -3.57 12.99
N GLN A 156 27.07 -3.26 11.69
CA GLN A 156 26.02 -3.72 10.78
C GLN A 156 26.02 -5.25 10.64
N ILE A 157 27.20 -5.83 10.40
CA ILE A 157 27.38 -7.29 10.26
C ILE A 157 27.04 -8.01 11.57
N THR A 158 27.54 -7.51 12.70
CA THR A 158 27.31 -8.13 14.01
C THR A 158 25.83 -8.09 14.40
N LYS A 159 25.15 -6.98 14.13
CA LYS A 159 23.69 -6.86 14.32
C LYS A 159 22.92 -7.86 13.47
N TYR A 160 23.27 -8.00 12.19
CA TYR A 160 22.59 -8.94 11.30
C TYR A 160 22.81 -10.41 11.72
N LEU A 161 24.06 -10.77 12.03
CA LEU A 161 24.44 -12.12 12.44
C LEU A 161 23.98 -12.46 13.87
N GLY A 162 23.62 -11.47 14.68
CA GLY A 162 23.18 -11.69 16.06
C GLY A 162 24.32 -12.01 17.03
N VAL A 163 25.50 -11.44 16.81
CA VAL A 163 26.69 -11.67 17.65
C VAL A 163 26.94 -10.49 18.59
N ALA A 164 27.54 -10.77 19.75
CA ALA A 164 27.88 -9.73 20.71
C ALA A 164 28.93 -8.76 20.13
N LYS A 165 28.77 -7.46 20.46
CA LYS A 165 29.68 -6.40 20.00
C LYS A 165 31.12 -6.66 20.46
N PHE A 166 32.06 -6.15 19.68
CA PHE A 166 33.46 -6.06 20.09
C PHE A 166 33.56 -4.97 21.15
N VAL A 167 34.03 -5.35 22.35
CA VAL A 167 34.39 -4.42 23.43
C VAL A 167 35.89 -4.22 23.37
#